data_AF-A0A7C1T835-F1
#
_entry.id   AF-A0A7C1T835-F1
#
_cell.length_a   1.000
_cell.length_b   1.000
_cell.length_c   1.000
_cell.angle_alpha   90.00
_cell.angle_beta   90.00
_cell.angle_gamma   90.00
#
_symmetry.space_group_name_H-M   'P 1'
#
loop_
_entity.id
_entity.type
_entity.pdbx_description
1 polymer ?
#
loop_
_entity_poly.entity_id
_entity_poly.type
_entity_poly.pdbx_seq_one_letter_code
_entity_poly.pdbx_strand_id
1 'polypeptide(L)' 'MEKKEGLVKLPTKYIDLSRKQIDAYAILSFLSLLTGVIFYVLWGIYYGVWFDIGIYAPSAIFILLGVFGLLYSFLKE' A
#
# COMPACT_ATOMS: atom_id res chain seq x y z
N MET A 1 -59.49 -23.82 -8.36
CA MET A 1 -58.24 -23.34 -8.98
C MET A 1 -57.72 -22.23 -8.09
N GLU A 2 -56.64 -22.46 -7.34
CA GLU A 2 -55.97 -21.36 -6.65
C GLU A 2 -54.47 -21.63 -6.63
N LYS A 3 -53.74 -20.64 -7.14
CA LYS A 3 -52.39 -20.71 -7.68
C LYS A 3 -51.42 -20.73 -6.51
N LYS A 4 -50.71 -21.85 -6.31
CA LYS A 4 -49.55 -21.86 -5.39
C LYS A 4 -48.44 -21.05 -6.04
N GLU A 5 -48.33 -19.79 -5.65
CA GLU A 5 -47.25 -18.90 -6.05
C GLU A 5 -45.93 -19.47 -5.50
N GLY A 6 -45.28 -20.28 -6.33
CA GLY A 6 -43.94 -20.75 -6.08
C GLY A 6 -43.03 -19.53 -6.02
N LEU A 7 -42.59 -19.19 -4.82
CA LEU A 7 -41.48 -18.26 -4.62
C LEU A 7 -40.27 -18.85 -5.36
N VAL A 8 -40.03 -18.34 -6.57
CA VAL A 8 -38.79 -18.57 -7.29
C VAL A 8 -37.70 -17.95 -6.44
N LYS A 9 -36.96 -18.78 -5.71
CA LYS A 9 -35.76 -18.36 -4.99
C LYS A 9 -34.75 -17.89 -6.03
N LEU A 10 -34.70 -16.57 -6.23
CA LEU A 10 -33.66 -15.96 -7.03
C LEU A 10 -32.31 -16.40 -6.45
N PRO A 11 -31.37 -16.88 -7.27
CA PRO A 11 -30.02 -17.13 -6.79
C PRO A 11 -29.46 -15.77 -6.39
N THR A 12 -29.48 -15.48 -5.10
CA THR A 12 -28.69 -14.42 -4.49
C THR A 12 -27.23 -14.83 -4.55
N LYS A 13 -26.71 -14.89 -5.78
CA LYS A 13 -25.29 -14.78 -6.06
C LYS A 13 -24.97 -13.32 -5.81
N TYR A 14 -24.93 -12.95 -4.54
CA TYR A 14 -24.39 -11.68 -4.12
C TYR A 14 -23.00 -11.60 -4.75
N ILE A 15 -22.82 -10.57 -5.57
CA ILE A 15 -21.53 -10.15 -6.07
C ILE A 15 -20.68 -10.00 -4.81
N ASP A 16 -19.76 -10.94 -4.59
CA ASP A 16 -18.72 -10.76 -3.61
C ASP A 16 -17.86 -9.61 -4.14
N LEU A 17 -18.26 -8.39 -3.79
CA LEU A 17 -17.45 -7.20 -3.95
C LEU A 17 -16.28 -7.42 -2.99
N SER A 18 -15.29 -8.15 -3.48
CA SER A 18 -14.03 -8.43 -2.83
C SER A 18 -13.50 -7.10 -2.29
N ARG A 19 -13.76 -6.86 -1.00
CA ARG A 19 -13.15 -5.75 -0.28
C ARG A 19 -11.70 -6.17 -0.14
N LYS A 20 -10.87 -5.76 -1.11
CA LYS A 20 -9.43 -5.88 -0.98
C LYS A 20 -9.05 -5.06 0.26
N GLN A 21 -8.78 -5.76 1.35
CA GLN A 21 -8.53 -5.15 2.64
C GLN A 21 -7.14 -4.53 2.51
N ILE A 22 -7.07 -3.20 2.42
CA ILE A 22 -5.78 -2.53 2.24
C ILE A 22 -4.90 -2.93 3.43
N ASP A 23 -3.80 -3.61 3.13
CA ASP A 23 -2.88 -4.08 4.15
C ASP A 23 -2.26 -2.87 4.86
N ALA A 24 -2.46 -2.77 6.18
CA ALA A 24 -1.85 -1.73 6.99
C ALA A 24 -0.32 -1.71 6.84
N TYR A 25 0.30 -2.88 6.62
CA TYR A 25 1.73 -2.98 6.34
C TYR A 25 2.09 -2.36 4.98
N ALA A 26 1.26 -2.52 3.94
CA ALA A 26 1.47 -1.86 2.66
C ALA A 26 1.39 -0.34 2.78
N ILE A 27 0.42 0.18 3.54
CA ILE A 27 0.28 1.63 3.78
C ILE A 27 1.52 2.18 4.49
N LEU A 28 1.94 1.53 5.58
CA LEU A 28 3.13 1.96 6.34
C LEU A 28 4.40 1.92 5.49
N SER A 29 4.54 0.88 4.67
CA SER A 29 5.67 0.72 3.76
C SER A 29 5.69 1.83 2.69
N PHE A 30 4.54 2.15 2.12
CA PHE A 30 4.41 3.25 1.17
C PHE A 30 4.76 4.61 1.81
N LEU A 31 4.27 4.88 3.02
CA LEU A 31 4.58 6.11 3.76
C LEU A 31 6.09 6.22 4.09
N SER A 32 6.71 5.11 4.49
CA SER A 32 8.17 5.06 4.71
C SER A 32 8.93 5.41 3.44
N LEU A 33 8.56 4.78 2.31
CA LEU A 33 9.20 5.02 1.02
C LEU A 33 9.09 6.50 0.61
N LEU A 34 7.88 7.06 0.72
CA LEU A 34 7.61 8.45 0.41
C LEU A 34 8.43 9.40 1.29
N THR A 35 8.53 9.09 2.58
CA THR A 35 9.32 9.87 3.55
C THR A 35 10.80 9.90 3.17
N GLY A 36 11.38 8.75 2.80
CA GLY A 36 12.77 8.67 2.36
C GLY A 36 13.05 9.50 1.10
N VAL A 37 12.15 9.46 0.12
CA VAL A 37 12.28 10.23 -1.12
C VAL A 37 12.13 11.74 -0.85
N ILE A 38 11.12 12.15 -0.09
CA ILE A 38 10.90 13.57 0.26
C ILE A 38 12.10 14.11 1.03
N PHE A 39 12.59 13.37 2.03
CA PHE A 39 13.76 13.78 2.80
C PHE A 39 14.99 14.00 1.92
N TYR A 40 15.28 13.04 1.02
CA TYR A 40 16.41 13.15 0.08
C TYR A 40 16.30 14.40 -0.80
N VAL A 41 15.13 14.64 -1.40
CA VAL A 41 14.89 15.78 -2.29
C VAL A 41 14.95 17.10 -1.54
N LEU A 42 14.29 17.21 -0.38
CA LEU A 42 14.30 18.43 0.42
C LEU A 42 15.71 18.79 0.89
N TRP A 43 16.53 17.80 1.26
CA TRP A 43 17.91 18.04 1.62
C TRP A 43 18.72 18.56 0.44
N GLY A 44 18.60 17.92 -0.72
CA GLY A 44 19.30 18.35 -1.94
C GLY A 44 18.97 19.80 -2.33
N ILE A 45 17.71 20.20 -2.15
CA ILE A 45 17.27 21.59 -2.37
C ILE A 45 17.82 22.54 -1.31
N TYR A 46 17.73 22.18 -0.03
CA TYR A 46 18.04 23.10 1.08
C TYR A 46 19.55 23.33 1.25
N TYR A 47 20.35 22.26 1.12
CA TYR A 47 21.79 22.31 1.34
C TYR A 47 22.60 22.32 0.04
N GLY A 48 21.98 22.08 -1.13
CA GLY A 48 22.68 22.00 -2.41
C GLY A 48 23.56 20.75 -2.57
N VAL A 49 23.42 19.77 -1.66
CA VAL A 49 24.26 18.58 -1.60
C VAL A 49 23.43 17.35 -1.92
N TRP A 50 23.82 16.63 -2.98
CA TRP A 50 23.12 15.46 -3.50
C TRP A 50 23.87 14.15 -3.29
N PHE A 51 25.18 14.24 -3.01
CA PHE A 51 26.11 13.13 -2.86
C PHE A 51 26.87 13.23 -1.55
N ASP A 52 26.21 12.85 -0.46
CA ASP A 52 26.77 12.87 0.89
C ASP A 52 26.28 11.70 1.73
N ILE A 53 27.15 11.17 2.59
CA ILE A 53 26.82 10.00 3.42
C ILE A 53 25.69 10.31 4.42
N GLY A 54 25.60 11.54 4.90
CA GLY A 54 24.62 12.01 5.87
C GLY A 54 23.19 12.02 5.35
N ILE A 55 22.99 12.17 4.04
CA ILE A 55 21.66 12.04 3.41
C ILE A 55 21.34 10.61 3.02
N TYR A 56 22.34 9.87 2.56
CA TYR A 56 22.13 8.50 2.11
C TYR A 56 21.78 7.59 3.28
N ALA A 57 22.37 7.78 4.45
CA ALA A 57 22.09 6.93 5.61
C ALA A 57 20.59 6.93 6.01
N PRO A 58 19.93 8.07 6.32
CA PRO A 58 18.51 8.07 6.65
C PRO A 58 17.63 7.74 5.43
N SER A 59 17.93 8.29 4.24
CA SER A 59 17.09 8.07 3.05
C SER A 59 17.09 6.60 2.63
N ALA A 60 18.24 5.94 2.63
CA ALA A 60 18.36 4.53 2.27
C ALA A 60 17.59 3.65 3.26
N ILE A 61 17.63 3.94 4.56
CA ILE A 61 16.86 3.18 5.55
C ILE A 61 15.36 3.26 5.24
N PHE A 62 14.82 4.47 5.05
CA PHE A 62 13.40 4.66 4.76
C PHE A 62 12.97 4.03 3.43
N ILE A 63 13.81 4.15 2.40
CA ILE A 63 13.56 3.55 1.09
C ILE A 63 13.59 2.02 1.19
N LEU A 64 14.61 1.43 1.83
CA LEU A 64 14.73 -0.02 1.97
C LEU A 64 13.57 -0.59 2.78
N LEU A 65 13.21 0.04 3.91
CA LEU A 65 12.03 -0.38 4.70
C LEU A 65 10.75 -0.33 3.87
N GLY A 66 10.56 0.72 3.08
CA GLY A 66 9.41 0.85 2.20
C GLY A 66 9.38 -0.19 1.08
N VAL A 67 10.51 -0.43 0.41
CA VAL A 67 10.62 -1.43 -0.66
C VAL A 67 10.40 -2.83 -0.11
N PHE A 68 11.10 -3.22 0.96
CA PHE A 68 10.98 -4.56 1.54
C PHE A 68 9.61 -4.78 2.17
N GLY A 69 9.03 -3.77 2.81
CA GLY A 69 7.70 -3.89 3.40
C GLY A 69 6.59 -4.04 2.35
N LEU A 70 6.69 -3.33 1.21
CA LEU A 70 5.78 -3.52 0.08
C LEU A 70 5.95 -4.91 -0.55
N LEU A 71 7.19 -5.34 -0.79
CA LEU A 71 7.49 -6.68 -1.30
C LEU A 71 6.90 -7.76 -0.38
N TYR A 72 7.09 -7.63 0.93
CA TYR A 72 6.55 -8.57 1.91
C TYR A 72 5.02 -8.60 1.88
N SER A 73 4.36 -7.45 1.81
CA SER A 73 2.89 -7.39 1.73
C SER A 73 2.37 -8.06 0.45
N PHE A 74 3.02 -7.82 -0.70
CA PHE A 74 2.65 -8.47 -1.96
C PHE A 74 2.92 -9.97 -2.01
N LEU A 75 3.94 -10.45 -1.27
CA LEU A 75 4.23 -11.88 -1.18
C LEU A 75 3.31 -12.63 -0.20
N LYS A 76 2.73 -11.90 0.76
CA LYS A 76 1.83 -12.46 1.77
C LYS A 76 0.40 -12.60 1.27
N GLU A 77 -0.02 -11.73 0.35
CA GLU A 77 -1.35 -11.71 -0.29
C GLU A 77 -1.43 -12.71 -1.45
#